data_AF-A0A6V7HVE1-F1
#
_entry.id   AF-A0A6V7HVE1-F1
#
_cell.length_a   1.000
_cell.length_b   1.000
_cell.length_c   1.000
_cell.angle_alpha   90.00
_cell.angle_beta   90.00
_cell.angle_gamma   90.00
#
_symmetry.space_group_name_H-M   'P 1'
#
loop_
_entity.id
_entity.type
_entity.pdbx_description
1 polymer ?
#
loop_
_entity_poly.entity_id
_entity_poly.type
_entity_poly.pdbx_seq_one_letter_code
_entity_poly.pdbx_strand_id
1 'polypeptide(L)' 'RVRPKDPILIVSRSHAGKVENVSRQVFGDKVKIISAAGAGYKFVEVAAGNATAYVHMTAIKKWDVCAGVAIT' A
#
# COMPACT_ATOMS: atom_id res chain seq x y z
N ARG A 1 0.21 25.44 6.77
CA ARG A 1 1.19 24.63 5.99
C ARG A 1 1.32 23.27 6.67
N VAL A 2 0.65 22.23 6.18
CA VAL A 2 0.71 20.88 6.79
C VAL A 2 2.09 20.28 6.47
N ARG A 3 2.83 19.82 7.48
CA ARG A 3 4.07 19.07 7.26
C ARG A 3 3.72 17.72 6.60
N PRO A 4 4.40 17.28 5.53
CA PRO A 4 4.18 15.93 5.02
C PRO A 4 4.53 14.93 6.13
N LYS A 5 3.58 14.09 6.53
CA LYS A 5 3.89 12.92 7.36
C LYS A 5 4.68 11.94 6.50
N ASP A 6 5.63 11.24 7.12
CA ASP A 6 6.34 10.15 6.44
C ASP A 6 5.32 9.10 5.95
N PRO A 7 5.36 8.70 4.68
CA PRO A 7 4.35 7.83 4.10
C PRO A 7 4.44 6.41 4.70
N ILE A 8 3.27 5.84 4.97
CA ILE A 8 3.12 4.44 5.38
C ILE A 8 2.52 3.67 4.20
N LEU A 9 3.32 2.81 3.57
CA LEU A 9 2.86 1.97 2.47
C LEU A 9 2.50 0.59 2.99
N ILE A 10 1.29 0.13 2.68
CA ILE A 10 0.90 -1.26 2.91
C ILE A 10 1.04 -2.04 1.60
N VAL A 11 1.71 -3.19 1.64
CA VAL A 11 2.07 -3.97 0.46
C VAL A 11 1.71 -5.44 0.62
N SER A 12 1.67 -6.16 -0.50
CA SER A 12 1.39 -7.59 -0.49
C SER A 12 2.52 -8.38 0.17
N ARG A 13 2.18 -9.27 1.11
CA ARG A 13 3.15 -10.16 1.77
C ARG A 13 3.69 -11.27 0.87
N SER A 14 2.82 -11.91 0.11
CA SER A 14 3.18 -13.07 -0.73
C SER A 14 3.55 -12.70 -2.16
N HIS A 15 3.15 -11.52 -2.61
CA HIS A 15 3.36 -11.04 -3.99
C HIS A 15 3.86 -9.58 -3.97
N ALA A 16 4.96 -9.32 -3.27
CA ALA A 16 5.52 -7.98 -3.11
C ALA A 16 6.18 -7.46 -4.39
N GLY A 17 6.74 -8.35 -5.21
CA GLY A 17 7.55 -7.96 -6.38
C GLY A 17 8.74 -7.09 -5.96
N LYS A 18 8.93 -5.95 -6.63
CA LYS A 18 10.00 -4.99 -6.34
C LYS A 18 9.54 -3.78 -5.50
N VAL A 19 8.34 -3.85 -4.91
CA VAL A 19 7.69 -2.69 -4.30
C VAL A 19 8.51 -2.04 -3.19
N GLU A 20 9.18 -2.83 -2.36
CA GLU A 20 9.99 -2.30 -1.26
C GLU A 20 11.17 -1.48 -1.78
N ASN A 21 11.90 -2.03 -2.77
CA ASN A 21 13.07 -1.36 -3.33
C ASN A 21 12.68 -0.08 -4.07
N VAL A 22 11.62 -0.12 -4.89
CA VAL A 22 11.11 1.06 -5.59
C VAL A 22 10.62 2.12 -4.60
N SER A 23 9.93 1.71 -3.54
CA SER A 23 9.43 2.63 -2.53
C SER A 23 10.57 3.35 -1.80
N ARG A 24 11.62 2.63 -1.42
CA ARG A 24 12.81 3.24 -0.80
C ARG A 24 13.58 4.14 -1.76
N GLN A 25 13.65 3.79 -3.04
CA GLN A 25 14.28 4.64 -4.07
C GLN A 25 13.54 5.97 -4.26
N VAL A 26 12.20 5.96 -4.20
CA VAL A 26 11.38 7.15 -4.44
C VAL A 26 11.23 8.02 -3.18
N PHE A 27 10.95 7.40 -2.03
CA PHE A 27 10.61 8.09 -0.79
C PHE A 27 11.78 8.15 0.22
N GLY A 28 12.91 7.51 -0.07
CA GLY A 28 14.03 7.35 0.86
C GLY A 28 13.71 6.42 2.02
N ASP A 29 14.59 6.39 3.02
CA ASP A 29 14.45 5.48 4.18
C ASP A 29 13.36 5.86 5.18
N LYS A 30 12.73 7.02 5.01
CA LYS A 30 11.65 7.48 5.87
C LYS A 30 10.31 6.80 5.59
N VAL A 31 10.17 6.15 4.42
CA VAL A 31 8.95 5.39 4.12
C VAL A 31 8.84 4.18 5.05
N LYS A 32 7.71 4.08 5.75
CA LYS A 32 7.38 2.88 6.52
C LYS A 32 6.65 1.91 5.60
N ILE A 33 7.13 0.68 5.51
CA ILE A 33 6.48 -0.37 4.71
C ILE A 33 5.90 -1.43 5.63
N ILE A 34 4.62 -1.75 5.44
CA ILE A 34 3.87 -2.75 6.18
C ILE A 34 3.47 -3.88 5.23
N SER A 35 3.79 -5.11 5.58
CA SER A 35 3.52 -6.29 4.75
C SER A 35 2.27 -7.05 5.22
N ALA A 36 1.24 -7.13 4.37
CA ALA A 36 -0.05 -7.71 4.73
C ALA A 36 -0.64 -8.64 3.65
N ALA A 37 -1.36 -9.67 4.11
CA ALA A 37 -2.16 -10.56 3.27
C ALA A 37 -3.54 -9.96 2.96
N GLY A 38 -4.20 -10.43 1.89
CA GLY A 38 -5.55 -10.00 1.48
C GLY A 38 -5.58 -8.60 0.85
N ALA A 39 -6.12 -8.46 -0.36
CA ALA A 39 -6.25 -7.14 -1.00
C ALA A 39 -7.29 -6.27 -0.27
N GLY A 40 -8.46 -6.84 0.05
CA GLY A 40 -9.52 -6.13 0.78
C GLY A 40 -9.07 -5.56 2.13
N TYR A 41 -8.33 -6.34 2.93
CA TYR A 41 -7.77 -5.86 4.20
C TYR A 41 -6.87 -4.63 3.99
N LYS A 42 -6.00 -4.65 2.98
CA LYS A 42 -5.13 -3.51 2.67
C LYS A 42 -5.90 -2.25 2.27
N PHE A 43 -7.00 -2.39 1.54
CA PHE A 43 -7.89 -1.26 1.25
C PHE A 43 -8.57 -0.71 2.52
N VAL A 44 -9.02 -1.59 3.43
CA VAL A 44 -9.61 -1.14 4.72
C VAL A 44 -8.60 -0.37 5.56
N GLU A 45 -7.33 -0.81 5.62
CA GLU A 45 -6.29 -0.08 6.34
C GLU A 45 -6.01 1.32 5.73
N VAL A 46 -6.14 1.46 4.41
CA VAL A 46 -6.06 2.77 3.75
C VAL A 46 -7.30 3.61 4.05
N ALA A 47 -8.51 3.06 3.92
CA ALA A 47 -9.76 3.75 4.23
C ALA A 47 -9.82 4.23 5.69
N ALA A 48 -9.28 3.44 6.62
CA ALA A 48 -9.21 3.76 8.04
C ALA A 48 -8.11 4.79 8.39
N GLY A 49 -7.23 5.13 7.44
CA GLY A 49 -6.10 6.04 7.67
C GLY A 49 -4.91 5.44 8.42
N ASN A 50 -4.88 4.12 8.60
CA ASN A 50 -3.76 3.39 9.21
C ASN A 50 -2.57 3.24 8.25
N ALA A 51 -2.85 3.20 6.95
CA ALA A 51 -1.85 3.26 5.89
C ALA A 51 -2.12 4.45 4.95
N THR A 52 -1.06 5.05 4.42
CA THR A 52 -1.16 6.15 3.46
C THR A 52 -1.56 5.67 2.07
N ALA A 53 -1.04 4.52 1.64
CA ALA A 53 -1.38 3.95 0.34
C ALA A 53 -1.17 2.43 0.32
N TYR A 54 -2.01 1.75 -0.47
CA TYR A 54 -1.81 0.36 -0.85
C TYR A 54 -1.08 0.31 -2.20
N VAL A 55 0.12 -0.28 -2.23
CA VAL A 55 0.91 -0.44 -3.46
C VAL A 55 1.04 -1.92 -3.84
N HIS A 56 0.81 -2.22 -5.11
CA HIS A 56 0.86 -3.57 -5.67
C HIS A 56 1.57 -3.55 -7.03
N MET A 57 2.54 -4.44 -7.25
CA MET A 57 3.38 -4.46 -8.47
C MET A 57 3.33 -5.76 -9.27
N THR A 58 2.55 -6.74 -8.83
CA THR A 58 2.38 -8.03 -9.52
C THR A 58 1.01 -8.15 -10.16
N ALA A 59 0.74 -9.26 -10.85
CA ALA A 59 -0.59 -9.53 -11.39
C ALA A 59 -1.64 -9.63 -10.26
N ILE A 60 -2.74 -8.91 -10.39
CA ILE A 60 -3.89 -8.91 -9.48
C ILE A 60 -5.18 -8.95 -10.31
N LYS A 61 -6.25 -9.53 -9.77
CA LYS A 61 -7.52 -9.65 -10.50
C LYS A 61 -8.43 -8.46 -10.21
N LYS A 62 -9.37 -8.18 -11.12
CA LYS A 62 -10.31 -7.06 -10.97
C LYS A 62 -11.16 -7.17 -9.70
N TRP A 63 -11.59 -8.38 -9.35
CA TRP A 63 -12.40 -8.62 -8.16
C TRP A 63 -11.64 -8.41 -6.85
N ASP A 64 -10.30 -8.48 -6.86
CA ASP A 64 -9.48 -8.19 -5.67
C ASP A 64 -9.40 -6.69 -5.36
N VAL A 65 -9.70 -5.82 -6.34
CA VAL A 65 -9.51 -4.35 -6.24
C VAL A 65 -10.79 -3.55 -6.39
N CYS A 66 -11.82 -4.04 -7.08
CA CYS A 66 -12.98 -3.23 -7.46
C CYS A 66 -13.71 -2.61 -6.26
N ALA A 67 -14.02 -3.40 -5.24
CA ALA A 67 -14.71 -2.93 -4.04
C ALA A 67 -13.84 -1.96 -3.24
N GLY A 68 -12.54 -2.25 -3.13
CA GLY A 68 -11.58 -1.40 -2.44
C GLY A 68 -11.48 -0.01 -3.05
N VAL A 69 -11.27 0.05 -4.37
CA VAL A 69 -11.20 1.31 -5.14
C VAL A 69 -12.49 2.13 -5.07
N ALA A 70 -13.66 1.49 -4.92
CA ALA A 70 -14.92 2.22 -4.79
C ALA A 70 -15.09 2.88 -3.41
N ILE A 71 -14.40 2.38 -2.38
CA ILE A 71 -14.56 2.81 -0.97
C ILE A 71 -13.44 3.76 -0.52
N THR A 72 -12.25 3.65 -1.11
CA THR A 72 -11.08 4.49 -0.82
C THR A 72 -10.93 5.65 -1.78
#